data_AF-A0A6A6BKY1-F1
#
_entry.id   AF-A0A6A6BKY1-F1
#
_cell.length_a   1.000
_cell.length_b   1.000
_cell.length_c   1.000
_cell.angle_alpha   90.00
_cell.angle_beta   90.00
_cell.angle_gamma   90.00
#
_symmetry.space_group_name_H-M   'P 1'
#
loop_
_entity.id
_entity.type
_entity.pdbx_description
1 polymer ?
#
loop_
_entity_poly.entity_id
_entity_poly.type
_entity_poly.pdbx_seq_one_letter_code
_entity_poly.pdbx_strand_id
1 'polypeptide(L)'
;MTTAHRPTFDPARGKEAQRGPAYHQRLLPAHMTLKHRQPGQGGDADAGKRDLRAELLAAEAAHFAKKNGTPIPAEDESSTATSKRQLEAAPAEEGAEEEEDQAAKRRRLILEEARDVDADSDGSNSESSDEEDDDDEEEDETAELMRELEKIKKERAEQKAKEEAEKAAQEEEQREHDIARGNPLLNPKDFSVKRRWDDDVVFKNQARGTEDKKPKEFVNDLLRSDFHRRFMSKYVR
;
A
#
# COMPACT_ATOMS: atom_id res chain seq x y z
N MET A 1 -28.89 37.08 -46.09
CA MET A 1 -28.88 36.40 -44.78
C MET A 1 -29.53 37.32 -43.76
N THR A 2 -30.50 36.86 -42.97
CA THR A 2 -31.22 37.71 -42.01
C THR A 2 -30.41 37.88 -40.72
N THR A 3 -30.40 39.08 -40.17
CA THR A 3 -29.59 39.46 -38.99
C THR A 3 -30.29 39.20 -37.65
N ALA A 4 -31.32 38.34 -37.64
CA ALA A 4 -32.19 38.12 -36.47
C ALA A 4 -31.56 37.19 -35.42
N HIS A 5 -30.76 36.20 -35.83
CA HIS A 5 -30.03 35.33 -34.91
C HIS A 5 -28.68 35.97 -34.57
N ARG A 6 -28.61 36.64 -33.42
CA ARG A 6 -27.40 37.32 -32.93
C ARG A 6 -27.01 36.78 -31.55
N PRO A 7 -25.70 36.69 -31.24
CA PRO A 7 -25.26 36.35 -29.90
C PRO A 7 -25.63 37.46 -28.91
N THR A 8 -25.82 37.09 -27.65
CA THR A 8 -26.02 38.04 -26.55
C THR A 8 -24.66 38.50 -26.03
N PHE A 9 -24.28 39.75 -26.32
CA PHE A 9 -23.02 40.33 -25.83
C PHE A 9 -23.17 40.93 -24.43
N ASP A 10 -24.31 41.57 -24.15
CA ASP A 10 -24.64 42.11 -22.82
C ASP A 10 -25.80 41.32 -22.20
N PRO A 11 -25.62 40.70 -21.02
CA PRO A 11 -26.70 40.01 -20.35
C PRO A 11 -27.72 40.99 -19.76
N ALA A 12 -28.97 40.56 -19.63
CA ALA A 12 -30.01 41.35 -18.97
C ALA A 12 -29.65 41.59 -17.50
N ARG A 13 -29.62 42.87 -17.08
CA ARG A 13 -29.36 43.24 -15.69
C ARG A 13 -30.63 43.12 -14.85
N GLY A 14 -30.53 42.46 -13.70
CA GLY A 14 -31.61 42.41 -12.72
C GLY A 14 -32.00 43.82 -12.26
N LYS A 15 -33.28 44.16 -12.41
CA LYS A 15 -33.93 45.31 -11.80
C LYS A 15 -35.14 44.80 -11.02
N GLU A 16 -35.69 45.60 -10.12
CA GLU A 16 -36.93 45.25 -9.44
C GLU A 16 -38.04 45.07 -10.48
N ALA A 17 -38.42 43.82 -10.72
CA ALA A 17 -39.46 43.48 -11.68
C ALA A 17 -40.82 43.75 -11.03
N GLN A 18 -41.72 44.42 -11.75
CA GLN A 18 -43.08 44.64 -11.31
C GLN A 18 -43.80 43.29 -11.21
N ARG A 19 -43.81 42.72 -10.00
CA ARG A 19 -44.36 41.40 -9.73
C ARG A 19 -45.88 41.53 -9.71
N GLY A 20 -46.54 41.00 -10.74
CA GLY A 20 -47.99 40.95 -10.79
C GLY A 20 -48.58 40.02 -9.71
N PRO A 21 -49.92 40.01 -9.55
CA PRO A 21 -50.62 39.21 -8.54
C PRO A 21 -50.59 37.69 -8.79
N ALA A 22 -49.94 37.24 -9.87
CA ALA A 22 -49.85 35.83 -10.22
C ALA A 22 -48.75 35.13 -9.41
N TYR A 23 -49.12 34.04 -8.74
CA TYR A 23 -48.19 33.18 -8.01
C TYR A 23 -47.92 31.89 -8.81
N HIS A 24 -46.65 31.48 -8.87
CA HIS A 24 -46.25 30.19 -9.43
C HIS A 24 -46.35 29.11 -8.35
N GLN A 25 -46.67 27.86 -8.72
CA GLN A 25 -46.65 26.69 -7.83
C GLN A 25 -45.39 26.56 -6.96
N ARG A 26 -44.21 27.00 -7.42
CA ARG A 26 -42.93 26.94 -6.67
C ARG A 26 -42.85 27.98 -5.54
N LEU A 27 -43.71 29.00 -5.58
CA LEU A 27 -43.80 30.06 -4.57
C LEU A 27 -44.83 29.75 -3.49
N LEU A 28 -45.50 28.59 -3.58
CA LEU A 28 -46.34 28.12 -2.49
C LEU A 28 -45.49 27.90 -1.24
N PRO A 29 -46.03 28.11 -0.03
CA PRO A 29 -45.27 27.94 1.20
C PRO A 29 -44.66 26.54 1.31
N ALA A 30 -43.33 26.48 1.36
CA ALA A 30 -42.55 25.26 1.55
C ALA A 30 -41.32 25.58 2.39
N HIS A 31 -40.87 24.61 3.20
CA HIS A 31 -39.70 24.75 4.10
C HIS A 31 -39.77 26.01 5.00
N MET A 32 -40.91 26.20 5.67
CA MET A 32 -41.16 27.37 6.53
C MET A 32 -40.31 27.40 7.82
N THR A 33 -39.56 26.33 8.10
CA THR A 33 -38.70 26.20 9.28
C THR A 33 -37.26 26.02 8.84
N LEU A 34 -36.39 26.93 9.31
CA LEU A 34 -34.95 26.81 9.11
C LEU A 34 -34.37 25.85 10.14
N LYS A 35 -33.55 24.90 9.68
CA LYS A 35 -32.80 24.01 10.57
C LYS A 35 -31.57 24.74 11.08
N HIS A 36 -31.41 24.80 12.39
CA HIS A 36 -30.20 25.29 13.03
C HIS A 36 -29.32 24.10 13.43
N ARG A 37 -28.00 24.29 13.30
CA ARG A 37 -27.01 23.31 13.76
C ARG A 37 -27.19 23.11 15.27
N GLN A 38 -27.26 21.85 15.69
CA GLN A 38 -27.28 21.47 17.10
C GLN A 38 -25.85 21.20 17.59
N PRO A 39 -25.58 21.30 18.90
CA PRO A 39 -24.30 20.88 19.45
C PRO A 39 -23.96 19.45 19.00
N GLY A 40 -22.70 19.21 18.63
CA GLY A 40 -22.24 17.94 18.06
C GLY A 40 -22.35 17.81 16.53
N GLN A 41 -23.08 18.70 15.83
CA GLN A 41 -23.10 18.74 14.35
C GLN A 41 -21.97 19.61 13.75
N GLY A 42 -21.12 20.17 14.62
CA GLY A 42 -20.02 21.08 14.27
C GLY A 42 -20.48 22.51 13.94
N GLY A 43 -19.52 23.41 13.79
CA GLY A 43 -19.77 24.85 13.61
C GLY A 43 -20.07 25.57 14.93
N ASP A 44 -20.60 26.79 14.84
CA ASP A 44 -20.73 27.73 15.97
C ASP A 44 -21.69 27.28 17.09
N ALA A 45 -22.45 26.21 16.87
CA ALA A 45 -23.32 25.62 17.88
C ALA A 45 -22.56 24.77 18.91
N ASP A 46 -21.28 24.45 18.65
CA ASP A 46 -20.43 23.77 19.61
C ASP A 46 -19.70 24.79 20.49
N ALA A 47 -19.70 24.56 21.81
CA ALA A 47 -19.19 25.52 22.79
C ALA A 47 -17.66 25.54 22.88
N GLY A 48 -16.99 24.49 22.39
CA GLY A 48 -15.55 24.31 22.48
C GLY A 48 -14.79 24.77 21.23
N LYS A 49 -13.67 25.47 21.42
CA LYS A 49 -12.71 25.72 20.35
C LYS A 49 -11.87 24.46 20.12
N ARG A 50 -12.04 23.80 18.98
CA ARG A 50 -11.26 22.62 18.59
C ARG A 50 -9.93 23.04 17.96
N ASP A 51 -8.86 22.30 18.24
CA ASP A 51 -7.61 22.44 17.51
C ASP A 51 -7.69 21.65 16.19
N LEU A 52 -8.22 22.30 15.16
CA LEU A 52 -8.43 21.71 13.84
C LEU A 52 -7.14 21.24 13.18
N ARG A 53 -6.00 21.84 13.53
CA ARG A 53 -4.70 21.46 12.95
C ARG A 53 -4.24 20.11 13.49
N ALA A 54 -4.34 19.92 14.81
CA ALA A 54 -3.96 18.66 15.44
C ALA A 54 -4.87 17.51 14.97
N GLU A 55 -6.18 17.75 14.91
CA GLU A 55 -7.16 16.76 14.42
C GLU A 55 -6.90 16.35 12.96
N LEU A 56 -6.59 17.32 12.10
CA LEU A 56 -6.26 17.06 10.69
C LEU A 56 -5.00 16.20 10.55
N LEU A 57 -3.94 16.52 11.29
CA LEU A 57 -2.69 15.73 11.23
C LEU A 57 -2.88 14.30 11.73
N ALA A 58 -3.68 14.09 12.78
CA ALA A 58 -4.03 12.76 13.27
C ALA A 58 -4.86 11.97 12.23
N ALA A 59 -5.84 12.62 11.61
CA ALA A 59 -6.67 12.01 10.57
C ALA A 59 -5.85 11.65 9.31
N GLU A 60 -4.91 12.51 8.90
CA GLU A 60 -3.98 12.22 7.81
C GLU A 60 -3.08 11.03 8.14
N ALA A 61 -2.47 11.02 9.34
CA ALA A 61 -1.63 9.91 9.78
C ALA A 61 -2.40 8.57 9.80
N ALA A 62 -3.63 8.55 10.32
CA ALA A 62 -4.49 7.37 10.31
C ALA A 62 -4.84 6.91 8.88
N HIS A 63 -5.15 7.85 7.98
CA HIS A 63 -5.42 7.54 6.57
C HIS A 63 -4.20 6.93 5.88
N PHE A 64 -3.01 7.53 6.07
CA PHE A 64 -1.77 7.01 5.49
C PHE A 64 -1.36 5.66 6.09
N ALA A 65 -1.56 5.43 7.39
CA ALA A 65 -1.32 4.13 8.01
C ALA A 65 -2.24 3.06 7.42
N LYS A 66 -3.54 3.38 7.23
CA LYS A 66 -4.51 2.49 6.56
C LYS A 66 -4.11 2.19 5.12
N LYS A 67 -3.72 3.20 4.33
CA LYS A 67 -3.28 3.02 2.94
C LYS A 67 -1.98 2.21 2.83
N ASN A 68 -1.05 2.38 3.76
CA ASN A 68 0.24 1.68 3.75
C ASN A 68 0.21 0.31 4.48
N GLY A 69 -0.93 -0.11 5.02
CA GLY A 69 -1.08 -1.38 5.74
C GLY A 69 -0.22 -1.52 7.00
N THR A 70 0.23 -0.40 7.58
CA THR A 70 1.06 -0.40 8.80
C THR A 70 0.15 -0.46 10.03
N PRO A 71 0.40 -1.35 11.01
CA PRO A 71 -0.42 -1.39 12.22
C PRO A 71 -0.28 -0.09 13.01
N ILE A 72 -1.41 0.53 13.31
CA ILE A 72 -1.51 1.77 14.07
C ILE A 72 -1.20 1.46 15.54
N PRO A 73 -0.29 2.18 16.23
CA PRO A 73 -0.19 2.10 17.68
C PRO A 73 -1.50 2.62 18.28
N ALA A 74 -2.17 1.76 19.05
CA ALA A 74 -3.44 2.05 19.70
C ALA A 74 -3.25 3.05 20.84
N GLU A 75 -3.16 4.34 20.51
CA GLU A 75 -3.29 5.43 21.47
C GLU A 75 -4.59 6.19 21.10
N ASP A 76 -5.60 6.03 21.95
CA ASP A 76 -6.88 6.73 21.99
C ASP A 76 -7.88 6.55 20.83
N GLU A 77 -8.47 5.36 20.74
CA GLU A 77 -9.86 5.17 20.28
C GLU A 77 -10.83 5.81 21.30
N SER A 78 -10.81 7.14 21.40
CA SER A 78 -11.70 7.92 22.24
C SER A 78 -12.52 8.88 21.37
N SER A 79 -13.68 8.39 20.97
CA SER A 79 -14.89 9.17 20.67
C SER A 79 -14.90 10.03 19.40
N THR A 80 -15.18 9.42 18.24
CA THR A 80 -16.09 10.08 17.28
C THR A 80 -16.89 9.07 16.44
N ALA A 81 -17.73 8.29 17.11
CA ALA A 81 -18.87 7.62 16.47
C ALA A 81 -19.93 8.67 16.08
N THR A 82 -19.65 9.51 15.08
CA THR A 82 -20.73 10.21 14.37
C THR A 82 -21.31 9.23 13.37
N SER A 83 -22.47 8.69 13.68
CA SER A 83 -23.32 7.85 12.84
C SER A 83 -23.64 8.55 11.52
N LYS A 84 -22.70 8.52 10.58
CA LYS A 84 -22.90 8.94 9.19
C LYS A 84 -23.58 7.77 8.51
N ARG A 85 -24.90 7.90 8.37
CA ARG A 85 -25.82 7.06 7.57
C ARG A 85 -25.07 6.41 6.40
N GLN A 86 -24.84 5.10 6.50
CA GLN A 86 -24.37 4.25 5.40
C GLN A 86 -25.36 4.40 4.25
N LEU A 87 -24.94 5.09 3.19
CA LEU A 87 -25.56 4.97 1.88
C LEU A 87 -24.97 3.74 1.22
N GLU A 88 -25.86 2.91 0.68
CA GLU A 88 -25.58 1.59 0.12
C GLU A 88 -24.34 1.53 -0.77
N ALA A 89 -23.67 0.39 -0.62
CA ALA A 89 -22.46 -0.02 -1.32
C ALA A 89 -22.55 0.15 -2.85
N ALA A 90 -21.62 0.93 -3.38
CA ALA A 90 -21.07 0.71 -4.71
C ALA A 90 -19.70 0.03 -4.53
N PRO A 91 -19.34 -1.02 -5.29
CA PRO A 91 -18.08 -1.72 -5.10
C PRO A 91 -16.93 -0.81 -5.52
N ALA A 92 -16.18 -0.30 -4.54
CA ALA A 92 -14.98 0.49 -4.76
C ALA A 92 -13.82 -0.46 -5.10
N GLU A 93 -13.26 -0.22 -6.27
CA GLU A 93 -12.20 -1.00 -6.89
C GLU A 93 -10.83 -0.63 -6.27
N GLU A 94 -10.53 -1.17 -5.08
CA GLU A 94 -9.28 -1.02 -4.31
C GLU A 94 -8.09 -1.76 -4.92
N GLY A 95 -7.36 -1.19 -5.89
CA GLY A 95 -6.16 -1.90 -6.35
C GLY A 95 -5.22 -1.20 -7.32
N ALA A 96 -5.31 0.12 -7.49
CA ALA A 96 -4.44 0.82 -8.45
C ALA A 96 -3.54 1.89 -7.83
N GLU A 97 -3.89 2.43 -6.66
CA GLU A 97 -3.05 3.45 -6.01
C GLU A 97 -1.90 2.85 -5.18
N GLU A 98 -1.87 1.54 -4.98
CA GLU A 98 -0.87 0.86 -4.12
C GLU A 98 0.40 0.47 -4.88
N GLU A 99 0.38 0.34 -6.21
CA GLU A 99 1.56 -0.07 -7.00
C GLU A 99 2.52 1.10 -7.28
N GLU A 100 2.00 2.33 -7.45
CA GLU A 100 2.82 3.51 -7.77
C GLU A 100 3.76 3.89 -6.61
N ASP A 101 3.27 3.79 -5.37
CA ASP A 101 4.03 4.10 -4.15
C ASP A 101 5.13 3.04 -3.88
N GLN A 102 4.93 1.80 -4.29
CA GLN A 102 5.94 0.73 -4.13
C GLN A 102 7.11 0.88 -5.12
N ALA A 103 6.84 1.35 -6.33
CA ALA A 103 7.87 1.63 -7.33
C ALA A 103 8.76 2.81 -6.91
N ALA A 104 8.17 3.85 -6.30
CA ALA A 104 8.90 4.99 -5.74
C ALA A 104 9.78 4.59 -4.53
N LYS A 105 9.26 3.74 -3.64
CA LYS A 105 10.02 3.19 -2.49
C LYS A 105 11.19 2.30 -2.94
N ARG A 106 10.99 1.43 -3.93
CA ARG A 106 12.05 0.57 -4.50
C ARG A 106 13.16 1.40 -5.17
N ARG A 107 12.81 2.48 -5.87
CA ARG A 107 13.79 3.40 -6.46
C ARG A 107 14.65 4.13 -5.41
N ARG A 108 14.07 4.47 -4.26
CA ARG A 108 14.80 5.10 -3.16
C ARG A 108 15.75 4.13 -2.46
N LEU A 109 15.30 2.90 -2.20
CA LEU A 109 16.11 1.85 -1.56
C LEU A 109 17.35 1.49 -2.41
N ILE A 110 17.17 1.35 -3.72
CA ILE A 110 18.29 1.03 -4.65
C ILE A 110 19.33 2.16 -4.70
N LEU A 111 18.90 3.41 -4.52
CA LEU A 111 19.82 4.57 -4.51
C LEU A 111 20.59 4.68 -3.18
N GLU A 112 19.98 4.32 -2.05
CA GLU A 112 20.64 4.24 -0.74
C GLU A 112 21.62 3.07 -0.70
N GLU A 113 21.25 1.90 -1.21
CA GLU A 113 22.13 0.73 -1.28
C GLU A 113 23.32 0.95 -2.24
N ALA A 114 23.11 1.61 -3.39
CA ALA A 114 24.21 1.97 -4.29
C ALA A 114 25.17 3.00 -3.71
N ARG A 115 24.72 3.81 -2.73
CA ARG A 115 25.55 4.80 -2.03
C ARG A 115 26.49 4.14 -1.02
N ASP A 116 26.06 3.04 -0.40
CA ASP A 116 26.88 2.29 0.55
C ASP A 116 27.95 1.42 -0.15
N VAL A 117 27.76 1.13 -1.44
CA VAL A 117 28.71 0.35 -2.25
C VAL A 117 29.77 1.22 -2.95
N ASP A 118 29.53 2.51 -3.17
CA ASP A 118 30.48 3.47 -3.79
C ASP A 118 31.40 4.15 -2.74
N ALA A 119 31.23 3.83 -1.46
CA ALA A 119 32.12 4.24 -0.38
C ALA A 119 33.22 3.19 -0.14
N ASP A 120 34.21 3.09 -1.05
CA ASP A 120 35.48 2.39 -0.81
C ASP A 120 36.22 3.05 0.38
N SER A 121 36.71 2.33 1.38
CA SER A 121 37.87 1.40 1.37
C SER A 121 39.21 2.10 1.07
N ASP A 122 39.88 2.53 2.14
CA ASP A 122 41.34 2.65 2.21
C ASP A 122 41.80 1.93 3.48
N GLY A 123 42.73 0.97 3.34
CA GLY A 123 43.45 0.41 4.48
C GLY A 123 43.67 -1.11 4.51
N SER A 124 44.55 -1.61 3.64
CA SER A 124 45.60 -2.64 3.85
C SER A 124 45.33 -3.89 4.74
N ASN A 125 45.56 -5.06 4.13
CA ASN A 125 45.76 -6.35 4.79
C ASN A 125 47.19 -6.48 5.36
N SER A 126 47.38 -6.93 6.61
CA SER A 126 48.65 -7.55 7.06
C SER A 126 48.51 -8.33 8.38
N GLU A 127 49.29 -9.41 8.46
CA GLU A 127 49.36 -10.46 9.47
C GLU A 127 50.08 -10.05 10.79
N SER A 128 49.67 -10.72 11.88
CA SER A 128 50.45 -11.27 13.01
C SER A 128 51.59 -10.47 13.69
N SER A 129 51.45 -10.27 15.02
CA SER A 129 52.43 -10.60 16.11
C SER A 129 52.42 -9.58 17.26
N ASP A 130 52.17 -10.11 18.47
CA ASP A 130 52.80 -9.87 19.79
C ASP A 130 53.37 -8.48 20.17
N GLU A 131 52.91 -7.90 21.30
CA GLU A 131 53.74 -7.40 22.43
C GLU A 131 52.85 -6.86 23.58
N GLU A 132 53.34 -7.03 24.82
CA GLU A 132 52.73 -6.89 26.16
C GLU A 132 52.74 -5.46 26.75
N ASP A 133 52.20 -5.31 27.99
CA ASP A 133 52.43 -4.28 29.05
C ASP A 133 51.42 -3.09 29.15
N ASP A 134 50.93 -2.58 30.30
CA ASP A 134 50.59 -3.04 31.67
C ASP A 134 49.83 -1.85 32.35
N ASP A 135 48.86 -2.17 33.25
CA ASP A 135 48.28 -1.39 34.39
C ASP A 135 47.68 0.05 34.21
N ASP A 136 46.59 0.53 34.86
CA ASP A 136 45.97 0.25 36.17
C ASP A 136 44.48 0.73 36.27
N GLU A 137 43.66 -0.03 37.02
CA GLU A 137 42.66 0.34 38.06
C GLU A 137 41.37 1.17 37.74
N GLU A 138 40.26 0.45 37.49
CA GLU A 138 38.95 0.68 38.16
C GLU A 138 38.38 -0.70 38.58
N GLU A 139 38.86 -1.21 39.71
CA GLU A 139 38.39 -2.44 40.37
C GLU A 139 37.04 -2.18 41.06
N ASP A 140 35.95 -2.73 40.50
CA ASP A 140 34.92 -3.47 41.26
C ASP A 140 33.70 -3.91 40.40
N GLU A 141 33.52 -3.42 39.16
CA GLU A 141 32.35 -3.76 38.30
C GLU A 141 32.64 -4.70 37.10
N THR A 142 33.91 -4.90 36.71
CA THR A 142 34.30 -5.63 35.48
C THR A 142 34.35 -7.15 35.63
N ALA A 143 34.58 -7.65 36.85
CA ALA A 143 34.72 -9.08 37.14
C ALA A 143 33.37 -9.85 37.09
N GLU A 144 32.26 -9.18 37.44
CA GLU A 144 30.92 -9.79 37.35
C GLU A 144 30.46 -9.93 35.89
N LEU A 145 30.78 -8.97 35.04
CA LEU A 145 30.41 -8.93 33.62
C LEU A 145 31.12 -10.03 32.80
N MET A 146 32.40 -10.29 33.05
CA MET A 146 33.16 -11.34 32.34
C MET A 146 32.62 -12.76 32.64
N ARG A 147 32.18 -12.99 33.89
CA ARG A 147 31.56 -14.26 34.29
C ARG A 147 30.17 -14.44 33.67
N GLU A 148 29.45 -13.35 33.43
CA GLU A 148 28.17 -13.37 32.72
C GLU A 148 28.36 -13.61 31.21
N LEU A 149 29.38 -13.01 30.59
CA LEU A 149 29.74 -13.27 29.19
C LEU A 149 30.17 -14.72 28.93
N GLU A 150 30.93 -15.33 29.84
CA GLU A 150 31.30 -16.75 29.74
C GLU A 150 30.08 -17.66 29.83
N LYS A 151 29.10 -17.31 30.67
CA LYS A 151 27.84 -18.05 30.79
C LYS A 151 27.01 -17.93 29.50
N ILE A 152 26.91 -16.72 28.93
CA ILE A 152 26.23 -16.48 27.65
C ILE A 152 26.94 -17.20 26.48
N LYS A 153 28.28 -17.21 26.46
CA LYS A 153 29.07 -17.88 25.43
C LYS A 153 28.90 -19.40 25.50
N LYS A 154 28.83 -19.96 26.71
CA LYS A 154 28.57 -21.39 26.93
C LYS A 154 27.15 -21.79 26.53
N GLU A 155 26.15 -20.96 26.85
CA GLU A 155 24.75 -21.18 26.45
C GLU A 155 24.58 -21.11 24.92
N ARG A 156 25.17 -20.10 24.26
CA ARG A 156 25.17 -20.01 22.79
C ARG A 156 25.90 -21.15 22.10
N ALA A 157 27.00 -21.63 22.67
CA ALA A 157 27.73 -22.77 22.11
C ALA A 157 26.90 -24.06 22.15
N GLU A 158 26.15 -24.29 23.24
CA GLU A 158 25.25 -25.43 23.36
C GLU A 158 24.05 -25.33 22.39
N GLN A 159 23.48 -24.15 22.23
CA GLN A 159 22.37 -23.92 21.31
C GLN A 159 22.80 -24.10 19.84
N LYS A 160 23.97 -23.58 19.47
CA LYS A 160 24.55 -23.76 18.13
C LYS A 160 24.88 -25.23 17.85
N ALA A 161 25.40 -25.96 18.83
CA ALA A 161 25.68 -27.40 18.69
C ALA A 161 24.39 -28.23 18.48
N LYS A 162 23.27 -27.84 19.14
CA LYS A 162 21.96 -28.48 18.92
C LYS A 162 21.40 -28.18 17.52
N GLU A 163 21.50 -26.94 17.06
CA GLU A 163 21.04 -26.54 15.71
C GLU A 163 21.87 -27.22 14.60
N GLU A 164 23.19 -27.35 14.80
CA GLU A 164 24.07 -28.03 13.84
C GLU A 164 23.80 -29.54 13.79
N ALA A 165 23.50 -30.17 14.92
CA ALA A 165 23.09 -31.57 14.97
C ALA A 165 21.73 -31.80 14.27
N GLU A 166 20.77 -30.87 14.42
CA GLU A 166 19.48 -30.94 13.74
C GLU A 166 19.62 -30.75 12.22
N LYS A 167 20.45 -29.81 11.79
CA LYS A 167 20.74 -29.60 10.35
C LYS A 167 21.44 -30.81 9.73
N ALA A 168 22.41 -31.41 10.43
CA ALA A 168 23.07 -32.63 9.97
C ALA A 168 22.06 -33.79 9.80
N ALA A 169 21.12 -33.95 10.74
CA ALA A 169 20.07 -34.98 10.64
C ALA A 169 19.13 -34.73 9.45
N GLN A 170 18.74 -33.47 9.19
CA GLN A 170 17.90 -33.12 8.03
C GLN A 170 18.63 -33.36 6.70
N GLU A 171 19.93 -33.08 6.63
CA GLU A 171 20.74 -33.38 5.43
C GLU A 171 20.88 -34.88 5.19
N GLU A 172 21.00 -35.69 6.24
CA GLU A 172 21.01 -37.16 6.12
C GLU A 172 19.65 -37.69 5.63
N GLU A 173 18.52 -37.18 6.14
CA GLU A 173 17.18 -37.56 5.68
C GLU A 173 16.96 -37.22 4.20
N GLN A 174 17.41 -36.04 3.76
CA GLN A 174 17.34 -35.64 2.34
C GLN A 174 18.19 -36.55 1.46
N ARG A 175 19.41 -36.90 1.90
CA ARG A 175 20.27 -37.84 1.17
C ARG A 175 19.63 -39.21 1.03
N GLU A 176 18.99 -39.73 2.09
CA GLU A 176 18.27 -41.00 2.02
C GLU A 176 17.08 -40.96 1.06
N HIS A 177 16.30 -39.87 1.08
CA HIS A 177 15.19 -39.68 0.15
C HIS A 177 15.66 -39.61 -1.31
N ASP A 178 16.75 -38.90 -1.58
CA ASP A 178 17.31 -38.77 -2.93
C ASP A 178 17.94 -40.07 -3.42
N ILE A 179 18.56 -40.86 -2.55
CA ILE A 179 19.05 -42.21 -2.90
C ILE A 179 17.86 -43.14 -3.21
N ALA A 180 16.79 -43.09 -2.43
CA ALA A 180 15.60 -43.93 -2.62
C ALA A 180 14.82 -43.56 -3.88
N ARG A 181 14.70 -42.27 -4.20
CA ARG A 181 13.85 -41.76 -5.30
C ARG A 181 14.61 -41.44 -6.58
N GLY A 182 15.93 -41.27 -6.48
CA GLY A 182 16.83 -40.92 -7.58
C GLY A 182 17.07 -42.06 -8.57
N ASN A 183 16.63 -43.29 -8.29
CA ASN A 183 16.74 -44.40 -9.24
C ASN A 183 15.53 -44.47 -10.20
N PRO A 184 15.67 -44.02 -11.46
CA PRO A 184 14.58 -44.03 -12.45
C PRO A 184 14.23 -45.43 -12.97
N LEU A 185 15.05 -46.47 -12.70
CA LEU A 185 14.76 -47.86 -13.10
C LEU A 185 13.80 -48.56 -12.14
N LEU A 186 13.78 -48.15 -10.86
CA LEU A 186 12.91 -48.74 -9.83
C LEU A 186 11.54 -48.06 -9.74
N ASN A 187 11.39 -46.88 -10.35
CA ASN A 187 10.14 -46.11 -10.40
C ASN A 187 9.69 -45.91 -11.86
N PRO A 188 9.06 -46.91 -12.51
CA PRO A 188 8.61 -46.79 -13.90
C PRO A 188 7.57 -45.68 -14.02
N LYS A 189 7.94 -44.57 -14.67
CA LYS A 189 7.00 -43.54 -15.10
C LYS A 189 6.55 -43.90 -16.52
N ASP A 190 5.27 -44.19 -16.72
CA ASP A 190 4.71 -44.52 -18.03
C ASP A 190 4.83 -43.31 -19.00
N PHE A 191 5.80 -43.35 -19.92
CA PHE A 191 6.07 -42.29 -20.92
C PHE A 191 5.14 -42.33 -22.15
N SER A 192 3.86 -42.65 -21.98
CA SER A 192 2.89 -42.55 -23.08
C SER A 192 2.53 -41.08 -23.33
N VAL A 193 3.23 -40.42 -24.27
CA VAL A 193 2.93 -39.04 -24.68
C VAL A 193 1.61 -39.05 -25.47
N LYS A 194 0.49 -38.83 -24.77
CA LYS A 194 -0.82 -38.61 -25.39
C LYS A 194 -0.76 -37.32 -26.20
N ARG A 195 -0.76 -37.43 -27.52
CA ARG A 195 -0.91 -36.30 -28.44
C ARG A 195 -2.20 -35.57 -28.08
N ARG A 196 -2.06 -34.33 -27.60
CA ARG A 196 -3.18 -33.52 -27.13
C ARG A 196 -3.93 -32.97 -28.35
N TRP A 197 -5.24 -32.79 -28.22
CA TRP A 197 -6.07 -32.18 -29.27
C TRP A 197 -5.61 -30.76 -29.63
N ASP A 198 -4.96 -30.07 -28.69
CA ASP A 198 -4.33 -28.75 -28.85
C ASP A 198 -3.01 -28.74 -29.64
N ASP A 199 -2.46 -29.92 -29.98
CA ASP A 199 -1.10 -29.99 -30.53
C ASP A 199 -1.04 -29.59 -32.01
N ASP A 200 -2.14 -29.76 -32.74
CA ASP A 200 -2.33 -29.41 -34.16
C ASP A 200 -3.02 -28.05 -34.34
N VAL A 201 -2.64 -27.07 -33.51
CA VAL A 201 -3.07 -25.68 -33.66
C VAL A 201 -1.85 -24.83 -34.00
N VAL A 202 -1.96 -24.09 -35.11
CA VAL A 202 -0.87 -23.25 -35.66
C VAL A 202 -0.48 -22.08 -34.75
N PHE A 203 -1.32 -21.73 -33.77
CA PHE A 203 -1.04 -20.70 -32.78
C PHE A 203 -1.23 -21.25 -31.37
N LYS A 204 -0.16 -21.18 -30.56
CA LYS A 204 -0.16 -21.63 -29.16
C LYS A 204 0.00 -20.41 -28.25
N ASN A 205 -0.79 -20.31 -27.18
CA ASN A 205 -0.60 -19.37 -26.06
C ASN A 205 -0.50 -17.87 -26.44
N GLN A 206 -1.32 -17.38 -27.39
CA GLN A 206 -1.28 -15.98 -27.84
C GLN A 206 -1.57 -14.94 -26.74
N ALA A 207 -2.44 -15.28 -25.78
CA ALA A 207 -2.84 -14.40 -24.68
C ALA A 207 -2.01 -14.62 -23.40
N ARG A 208 -0.93 -15.41 -23.47
CA ARG A 208 -0.10 -15.68 -22.30
C ARG A 208 0.70 -14.42 -21.95
N GLY A 209 0.35 -13.79 -20.83
CA GLY A 209 0.93 -12.53 -20.39
C GLY A 209 0.19 -11.28 -20.87
N THR A 210 -0.96 -11.42 -21.56
CA THR A 210 -1.83 -10.29 -21.91
C THR A 210 -2.89 -10.04 -20.84
N GLU A 211 -2.57 -10.30 -19.58
CA GLU A 211 -3.41 -9.81 -18.49
C GLU A 211 -3.46 -8.29 -18.64
N ASP A 212 -4.62 -7.75 -19.02
CA ASP A 212 -4.86 -6.31 -19.18
C ASP A 212 -4.79 -5.64 -17.80
N LYS A 213 -3.58 -5.58 -17.23
CA LYS A 213 -3.25 -4.76 -16.06
C LYS A 213 -3.07 -3.32 -16.51
N LYS A 214 -4.09 -2.78 -17.17
CA LYS A 214 -4.10 -1.34 -17.41
C LYS A 214 -4.24 -0.70 -16.03
N PRO A 215 -3.30 0.17 -15.63
CA PRO A 215 -3.46 0.92 -14.39
C PRO A 215 -4.80 1.66 -14.44
N LYS A 216 -5.46 1.81 -13.29
CA LYS A 216 -6.72 2.57 -13.21
C LYS A 216 -6.37 4.06 -13.31
N GLU A 217 -6.20 4.53 -14.54
CA GLU A 217 -5.88 5.91 -14.82
C GLU A 217 -7.16 6.72 -15.00
N PHE A 218 -7.23 7.86 -14.31
CA PHE A 218 -8.24 8.86 -14.63
C PHE A 218 -7.71 9.79 -15.74
N VAL A 219 -8.34 9.74 -16.91
CA VAL A 219 -8.03 10.63 -18.03
C VAL A 219 -9.03 11.79 -18.05
N ASN A 220 -8.54 13.02 -17.87
CA ASN A 220 -9.33 14.26 -18.02
C ASN A 220 -9.56 14.61 -19.50
N ASP A 221 -10.17 13.68 -20.24
CA ASP A 221 -10.55 13.82 -21.64
C ASP A 221 -11.83 13.02 -21.90
N LEU A 222 -12.89 13.69 -22.34
CA LEU A 222 -14.20 13.07 -22.55
C LEU A 222 -14.25 12.06 -23.70
N LEU A 223 -13.31 12.12 -24.66
CA LEU A 223 -13.30 11.21 -25.81
C LEU A 223 -12.29 10.07 -25.65
N ARG A 224 -11.20 10.32 -24.91
CA ARG A 224 -10.13 9.34 -24.71
C ARG A 224 -10.21 8.58 -23.38
N SER A 225 -11.07 9.02 -22.46
CA SER A 225 -11.36 8.29 -21.23
C SER A 225 -11.81 6.86 -21.53
N ASP A 226 -11.37 5.92 -20.71
CA ASP A 226 -11.81 4.53 -20.77
C ASP A 226 -13.33 4.39 -20.65
N PHE A 227 -13.99 5.32 -19.94
CA PHE A 227 -15.45 5.39 -19.90
C PHE A 227 -16.03 5.57 -21.30
N HIS A 228 -15.50 6.53 -22.08
CA HIS A 228 -16.00 6.82 -23.42
C HIS A 228 -15.68 5.70 -24.40
N ARG A 229 -14.48 5.11 -24.31
CA ARG A 229 -14.10 3.97 -25.15
C ARG A 229 -15.03 2.77 -24.91
N ARG A 230 -15.33 2.46 -23.65
CA ARG A 230 -16.29 1.41 -23.26
C ARG A 230 -17.71 1.76 -23.69
N PHE A 231 -18.13 3.02 -23.56
CA PHE A 231 -19.43 3.50 -24.02
C PHE A 231 -19.59 3.30 -25.53
N MET A 232 -18.61 3.75 -26.32
CA MET A 232 -18.66 3.60 -27.78
C MET A 232 -18.64 2.12 -28.20
N SER A 233 -17.78 1.29 -27.60
CA SER A 233 -17.78 -0.15 -27.86
C SER A 233 -19.10 -0.84 -27.52
N LYS A 234 -19.89 -0.30 -26.58
CA LYS A 234 -21.17 -0.88 -26.15
C LYS A 234 -22.34 -0.44 -27.03
N TYR A 235 -22.38 0.83 -27.41
CA TYR A 235 -23.53 1.44 -28.10
C TYR A 235 -23.34 1.66 -29.59
N VAL A 236 -22.11 1.54 -30.08
CA VAL A 236 -21.76 1.61 -31.50
C VAL A 236 -21.07 0.30 -31.87
N ARG A 237 -21.65 -0.43 -32.83
CA ARG A 237 -21.16 -1.73 -33.29
C ARG A 237 -20.45 -1.61 -34.61
#